data_AF-A0A1I6I3A9-F1
#
_entry.id   AF-A0A1I6I3A9-F1
#
_cell.length_a   1.000
_cell.length_b   1.000
_cell.length_c   1.000
_cell.angle_alpha   90.00
_cell.angle_beta   90.00
_cell.angle_gamma   90.00
#
_symmetry.space_group_name_H-M   'P 1'
#
loop_
_entity.id
_entity.type
_entity.pdbx_description
1 polymer ?
#
loop_
_entity_poly.entity_id
_entity_poly.type
_entity_poly.pdbx_seq_one_letter_code
_entity_poly.pdbx_strand_id
1 'polypeptide(L)'
;MALNALTPSERSNAIAGWALVAVLSLGAVEGVLRGSLLWGGFSLLLALVASLPALATRSRTAMVPWPLLFCAAAAIVARAVGLYPEVAGYVAIATLAFLVVVELDLYTSVELGRRFAVGFGVLTTMALEALWIVAQFYSDRWLGTEFLSTQTELQEDIVLVTLVGFAVGAVFYWYFDRFDPAETVRRSGNGVDSR
;
A
#
# COMPACT_ATOMS: atom_id res chain seq x y z
N MET A 1 -0.91 -34.02 -15.74
CA MET A 1 -2.23 -33.38 -15.55
C MET A 1 -2.46 -33.08 -14.05
N ALA A 2 -1.70 -32.17 -13.43
CA ALA A 2 -1.89 -31.82 -12.00
C ALA A 2 -1.14 -30.55 -11.50
N LEU A 3 -0.98 -29.48 -12.29
CA LEU A 3 -0.44 -28.19 -11.77
C LEU A 3 -1.14 -26.93 -12.33
N ASN A 4 -2.34 -27.06 -12.89
CA ASN A 4 -3.18 -25.92 -13.28
C ASN A 4 -4.12 -25.45 -12.14
N ALA A 5 -3.89 -25.90 -10.90
CA ALA A 5 -4.83 -25.71 -9.79
C ALA A 5 -4.34 -24.75 -8.67
N LEU A 6 -3.18 -24.11 -8.83
CA LEU A 6 -2.60 -23.22 -7.80
C LEU A 6 -2.22 -21.82 -8.30
N THR A 7 -2.50 -21.48 -9.55
CA THR A 7 -2.58 -20.08 -9.96
C THR A 7 -4.04 -19.65 -9.81
N PRO A 8 -4.37 -18.71 -8.91
CA PRO A 8 -5.67 -18.08 -8.96
C PRO A 8 -5.87 -17.57 -10.39
N SER A 9 -6.95 -17.96 -11.04
CA SER A 9 -7.32 -17.37 -12.33
C SER A 9 -7.30 -15.84 -12.18
N GLU A 10 -6.92 -15.09 -13.22
CA GLU A 10 -6.91 -13.61 -13.20
C GLU A 10 -8.21 -13.02 -12.60
N ARG A 11 -9.31 -13.75 -12.77
CA ARG A 11 -10.64 -13.44 -12.21
C ARG A 11 -10.73 -13.58 -10.69
N SER A 12 -10.09 -14.57 -10.08
CA SER A 12 -10.06 -14.74 -8.62
C SER A 12 -9.19 -13.68 -7.95
N ASN A 13 -8.06 -13.31 -8.56
CA ASN A 13 -7.23 -12.19 -8.09
C ASN A 13 -8.00 -10.87 -8.19
N ALA A 14 -8.75 -10.69 -9.28
CA ALA A 14 -9.62 -9.52 -9.46
C ALA A 14 -10.71 -9.42 -8.37
N ILE A 15 -11.40 -10.52 -8.07
CA ILE A 15 -12.45 -10.54 -7.03
C ILE A 15 -11.86 -10.17 -5.67
N ALA A 16 -10.72 -10.76 -5.30
CA ALA A 16 -10.05 -10.46 -4.04
C ALA A 16 -9.63 -9.00 -3.94
N GLY A 17 -9.04 -8.43 -5.00
CA GLY A 17 -8.66 -7.02 -5.01
C GLY A 17 -9.87 -6.09 -4.90
N TRP A 18 -10.97 -6.37 -5.59
CA TRP A 18 -12.19 -5.53 -5.50
C TRP A 18 -12.84 -5.64 -4.13
N ALA A 19 -12.80 -6.82 -3.51
CA ALA A 19 -13.26 -6.99 -2.14
C ALA A 19 -12.43 -6.14 -1.16
N LEU A 20 -11.10 -6.10 -1.33
CA LEU A 20 -10.22 -5.27 -0.50
C LEU A 20 -10.45 -3.77 -0.74
N VAL A 21 -10.65 -3.34 -1.99
CA VAL A 21 -11.05 -1.95 -2.31
C VAL A 21 -12.40 -1.59 -1.68
N ALA A 22 -13.36 -2.52 -1.67
CA ALA A 22 -14.62 -2.33 -0.99
C ALA A 22 -14.44 -2.17 0.53
N VAL A 23 -13.53 -2.92 1.16
CA VAL A 23 -13.17 -2.75 2.58
C VAL A 23 -12.58 -1.36 2.84
N LEU A 24 -11.66 -0.88 2.00
CA LEU A 24 -11.10 0.48 2.11
C LEU A 24 -12.19 1.55 1.96
N SER A 25 -13.11 1.35 1.01
CA SER A 25 -14.27 2.24 0.79
C SER A 25 -15.21 2.26 1.98
N LEU A 26 -15.45 1.11 2.63
CA LEU A 26 -16.23 1.02 3.86
C LEU A 26 -15.53 1.74 5.01
N GLY A 27 -14.20 1.62 5.13
CA GLY A 27 -13.40 2.39 6.08
C GLY A 27 -13.55 3.91 5.88
N ALA A 28 -13.64 4.37 4.64
CA ALA A 28 -13.89 5.78 4.34
C ALA A 28 -15.27 6.24 4.85
N VAL A 29 -16.31 5.46 4.56
CA VAL A 29 -17.68 5.74 5.04
C VAL A 29 -17.73 5.71 6.56
N GLU A 30 -17.11 4.71 7.18
CA GLU A 30 -17.05 4.56 8.63
C GLU A 30 -16.36 5.75 9.30
N GLY A 31 -15.23 6.22 8.75
CA GLY A 31 -14.52 7.38 9.26
C GLY A 31 -15.38 8.65 9.23
N VAL A 32 -16.14 8.87 8.15
CA VAL A 32 -17.09 9.99 8.04
C VAL A 32 -18.21 9.87 9.08
N LEU A 33 -18.79 8.67 9.24
CA LEU A 33 -19.86 8.42 10.20
C LEU A 33 -19.42 8.63 11.66
N ARG A 34 -18.14 8.38 11.96
CA ARG A 34 -17.54 8.64 13.28
C ARG A 34 -17.01 10.06 13.47
N GLY A 35 -17.17 10.94 12.48
CA GLY A 35 -16.64 12.30 12.52
C GLY A 35 -15.12 12.41 12.30
N SER A 36 -14.43 11.30 12.00
CA SER A 36 -13.01 11.28 11.68
C SER A 36 -12.78 11.54 10.19
N LEU A 37 -13.05 12.79 9.76
CA LEU A 37 -12.97 13.17 8.35
C LEU A 37 -11.59 12.95 7.74
N LEU A 38 -10.51 13.22 8.50
CA LEU A 38 -9.14 13.05 8.03
C LEU A 38 -8.84 11.57 7.67
N TRP A 39 -9.20 10.64 8.55
CA TRP A 39 -8.98 9.21 8.33
C TRP A 39 -9.98 8.59 7.35
N GLY A 40 -11.21 9.10 7.29
CA GLY A 40 -12.16 8.75 6.24
C GLY A 40 -11.64 9.13 4.86
N GLY A 41 -11.12 10.35 4.72
CA GLY A 41 -10.46 10.85 3.50
C GLY A 41 -9.23 10.04 3.13
N PHE A 42 -8.40 9.64 4.10
CA PHE A 42 -7.24 8.79 3.87
C PHE A 42 -7.63 7.40 3.35
N SER A 43 -8.65 6.78 3.94
CA SER A 43 -9.15 5.47 3.49
C SER A 43 -9.71 5.56 2.06
N LEU A 44 -10.38 6.68 1.73
CA LEU A 44 -10.84 6.95 0.38
C LEU A 44 -9.68 7.12 -0.60
N LEU A 45 -8.64 7.88 -0.23
CA LEU A 45 -7.44 8.05 -1.05
C LEU A 45 -6.79 6.71 -1.36
N LEU A 46 -6.63 5.84 -0.35
CA LEU A 46 -6.13 4.47 -0.54
C LEU A 46 -6.99 3.68 -1.52
N ALA A 47 -8.31 3.73 -1.39
CA ALA A 47 -9.22 3.03 -2.30
C ALA A 47 -9.11 3.57 -3.75
N LEU A 48 -8.95 4.88 -3.91
CA LEU A 48 -8.79 5.53 -5.21
C LEU A 48 -7.47 5.13 -5.87
N VAL A 49 -6.35 5.22 -5.15
CA VAL A 49 -5.03 4.82 -5.65
C VAL A 49 -5.07 3.33 -6.01
N ALA A 50 -5.53 2.46 -5.11
CA ALA A 50 -5.66 1.03 -5.37
C ALA A 50 -6.51 0.67 -6.60
N SER A 51 -7.43 1.56 -7.00
CA SER A 51 -8.29 1.40 -8.18
C SER A 51 -7.68 1.97 -9.46
N LEU A 52 -6.61 2.76 -9.39
CA LEU A 52 -5.96 3.39 -10.56
C LEU A 52 -5.58 2.37 -11.65
N PRO A 53 -4.97 1.21 -11.33
CA PRO A 53 -4.64 0.20 -12.35
C PRO A 53 -5.84 -0.22 -13.20
N ALA A 54 -6.98 -0.48 -12.54
CA ALA A 54 -8.21 -0.90 -13.21
C ALA A 54 -8.84 0.23 -14.03
N LEU A 55 -8.70 1.47 -13.58
CA LEU A 55 -9.20 2.66 -14.28
C LEU A 55 -8.33 3.01 -15.49
N ALA A 56 -7.01 2.96 -15.34
CA ALA A 56 -6.03 3.32 -16.37
C ALA A 56 -5.99 2.30 -17.51
N THR A 57 -6.00 1.00 -17.19
CA THR A 57 -5.95 -0.07 -18.19
C THR A 57 -7.31 -0.39 -18.81
N ARG A 58 -8.41 0.18 -18.27
CA ARG A 58 -9.80 -0.23 -18.56
C ARG A 58 -10.05 -1.74 -18.37
N SER A 59 -9.14 -2.45 -17.72
CA SER A 59 -9.24 -3.87 -17.44
C SER A 59 -9.49 -4.08 -15.96
N ARG A 60 -10.66 -4.64 -15.62
CA ARG A 60 -11.04 -4.93 -14.22
C ARG A 60 -10.20 -6.02 -13.56
N THR A 61 -9.30 -6.67 -14.32
CA THR A 61 -8.40 -7.73 -13.83
C THR A 61 -6.98 -7.24 -13.55
N ALA A 62 -6.61 -6.03 -14.00
CA ALA A 62 -5.33 -5.42 -13.66
C ALA A 62 -5.40 -4.90 -12.22
N MET A 63 -4.77 -5.62 -11.30
CA MET A 63 -4.77 -5.27 -9.88
C MET A 63 -3.37 -5.27 -9.31
N VAL A 64 -3.14 -4.33 -8.40
CA VAL A 64 -1.96 -4.27 -7.54
C VAL A 64 -1.76 -5.63 -6.87
N PRO A 65 -0.50 -6.05 -6.62
CA PRO A 65 -0.22 -7.21 -5.79
C PRO A 65 -1.13 -7.26 -4.55
N TRP A 66 -1.92 -8.33 -4.46
CA TRP A 66 -2.89 -8.51 -3.37
C TRP A 66 -2.29 -8.40 -1.95
N PRO A 67 -0.99 -8.70 -1.68
CA PRO A 67 -0.44 -8.49 -0.34
C PRO A 67 -0.41 -7.02 0.08
N LEU A 68 -0.15 -6.09 -0.85
CA LEU A 68 -0.20 -4.65 -0.56
C LEU A 68 -1.63 -4.22 -0.24
N LEU A 69 -2.60 -4.67 -1.05
CA LEU A 69 -4.02 -4.40 -0.80
C LEU A 69 -4.49 -5.02 0.53
N PHE A 70 -3.98 -6.20 0.88
CA PHE A 70 -4.28 -6.85 2.15
C PHE A 70 -3.68 -6.07 3.32
N CYS A 71 -2.42 -5.62 3.22
CA CYS A 71 -1.80 -4.76 4.23
C CYS A 71 -2.60 -3.47 4.44
N ALA A 72 -3.03 -2.82 3.36
CA ALA A 72 -3.84 -1.61 3.42
C ALA A 72 -5.17 -1.88 4.13
N ALA A 73 -5.91 -2.91 3.69
CA ALA A 73 -7.19 -3.24 4.28
C ALA A 73 -7.07 -3.67 5.75
N ALA A 74 -6.06 -4.49 6.09
CA ALA A 74 -5.80 -4.93 7.45
C ALA A 74 -5.46 -3.75 8.36
N ALA A 75 -4.65 -2.80 7.89
CA ALA A 75 -4.31 -1.59 8.63
C ALA A 75 -5.55 -0.72 8.89
N ILE A 76 -6.38 -0.47 7.88
CA ILE A 76 -7.63 0.30 8.05
C ILE A 76 -8.58 -0.39 9.03
N VAL A 77 -8.77 -1.70 8.90
CA VAL A 77 -9.64 -2.46 9.81
C VAL A 77 -9.09 -2.47 11.23
N ALA A 78 -7.79 -2.76 11.42
CA ALA A 78 -7.14 -2.75 12.73
C ALA A 78 -7.30 -1.39 13.42
N ARG A 79 -7.10 -0.31 12.67
CA ARG A 79 -7.29 1.05 13.18
C ARG A 79 -8.75 1.32 13.56
N ALA A 80 -9.71 0.94 12.72
CA ALA A 80 -11.14 1.16 12.96
C ALA A 80 -11.67 0.42 14.21
N VAL A 81 -11.10 -0.75 14.53
CA VAL A 81 -11.46 -1.52 15.74
C VAL A 81 -10.61 -1.18 16.96
N GLY A 82 -9.66 -0.23 16.85
CA GLY A 82 -8.78 0.20 17.94
C GLY A 82 -7.65 -0.77 18.27
N LEU A 83 -7.30 -1.69 17.37
CA LEU A 83 -6.18 -2.62 17.54
C LEU A 83 -4.87 -1.92 17.13
N TYR A 84 -4.12 -1.41 18.11
CA TYR A 84 -2.87 -0.67 17.90
C TYR A 84 -3.02 0.45 16.84
N PRO A 85 -3.90 1.44 17.07
CA PRO A 85 -4.34 2.38 16.03
C PRO A 85 -3.21 3.24 15.45
N GLU A 86 -2.19 3.58 16.24
CA GLU A 86 -0.99 4.29 15.79
C GLU A 86 -0.19 3.45 14.80
N VAL A 87 0.19 2.23 15.20
CA VAL A 87 0.94 1.29 14.36
C VAL A 87 0.16 0.96 13.09
N ALA A 88 -1.15 0.74 13.21
CA ALA A 88 -2.02 0.54 12.06
C ALA A 88 -2.02 1.76 11.12
N GLY A 89 -1.99 2.98 11.66
CA GLY A 89 -1.81 4.21 10.89
C GLY A 89 -0.51 4.23 10.10
N TYR A 90 0.63 3.96 10.75
CA TYR A 90 1.94 3.91 10.09
C TYR A 90 1.98 2.85 8.99
N VAL A 91 1.38 1.66 9.21
CA VAL A 91 1.30 0.61 8.19
C VAL A 91 0.46 1.08 7.01
N ALA A 92 -0.63 1.79 7.25
CA ALA A 92 -1.48 2.32 6.18
C ALA A 92 -0.74 3.37 5.33
N ILE A 93 0.02 4.26 5.96
CA ILE A 93 0.84 5.29 5.30
C ILE A 93 1.98 4.65 4.51
N ALA A 94 2.70 3.69 5.10
CA ALA A 94 3.73 2.92 4.41
C ALA A 94 3.14 2.17 3.20
N THR A 95 1.99 1.53 3.38
CA THR A 95 1.34 0.79 2.29
C THR A 95 0.95 1.71 1.15
N LEU A 96 0.40 2.90 1.44
CA LEU A 96 0.11 3.92 0.42
C LEU A 96 1.38 4.34 -0.34
N ALA A 97 2.49 4.54 0.36
CA ALA A 97 3.77 4.86 -0.28
C ALA A 97 4.21 3.77 -1.25
N PHE A 98 4.24 2.51 -0.81
CA PHE A 98 4.63 1.38 -1.66
C PHE A 98 3.66 1.14 -2.81
N LEU A 99 2.37 1.40 -2.62
CA LEU A 99 1.36 1.38 -3.67
C LEU A 99 1.70 2.36 -4.79
N VAL A 100 2.01 3.62 -4.43
CA VAL A 100 2.44 4.64 -5.38
C VAL A 100 3.73 4.23 -6.10
N VAL A 101 4.72 3.69 -5.38
CA VAL A 101 5.97 3.21 -5.99
C VAL A 101 5.72 2.11 -7.01
N VAL A 102 4.87 1.13 -6.68
CA VAL A 102 4.48 0.05 -7.61
C VAL A 102 3.81 0.61 -8.84
N GLU A 103 2.87 1.53 -8.68
CA GLU A 103 2.16 2.10 -9.80
C GLU A 103 3.07 2.93 -10.70
N LEU A 104 4.06 3.64 -10.12
CA LEU A 104 5.07 4.34 -10.91
C LEU A 104 5.89 3.37 -11.76
N ASP A 105 6.39 2.28 -11.18
CA ASP A 105 7.18 1.27 -11.91
C ASP A 105 6.35 0.57 -13.01
N LEU A 106 5.06 0.32 -12.77
CA LEU A 106 4.18 -0.37 -13.71
C LEU A 106 3.62 0.51 -14.84
N TYR A 107 3.34 1.78 -14.56
CA TYR A 107 2.62 2.66 -15.48
C TYR A 107 3.46 3.79 -16.07
N THR A 108 4.71 3.94 -15.64
CA THR A 108 5.64 4.91 -16.22
C THR A 108 6.81 4.19 -16.88
N SER A 109 7.63 4.94 -17.62
CA SER A 109 8.85 4.40 -18.24
C SER A 109 10.02 4.29 -17.25
N VAL A 110 9.79 4.46 -15.95
CA VAL A 110 10.83 4.40 -14.92
C VAL A 110 11.05 2.95 -14.54
N GLU A 111 12.25 2.43 -14.77
CA GLU A 111 12.65 1.09 -14.32
C GLU A 111 13.29 1.18 -12.93
N LEU A 112 12.58 0.73 -11.89
CA LEU A 112 13.10 0.73 -10.52
C LEU A 112 13.77 -0.60 -10.19
N GLY A 113 15.09 -0.58 -10.02
CA GLY A 113 15.79 -1.74 -9.44
C GLY A 113 15.21 -2.08 -8.06
N ARG A 114 15.06 -3.37 -7.75
CA ARG A 114 14.32 -3.83 -6.57
C ARG A 114 14.76 -3.20 -5.23
N ARG A 115 16.07 -3.03 -5.03
CA ARG A 115 16.62 -2.37 -3.83
C ARG A 115 16.30 -0.88 -3.80
N PHE A 116 16.31 -0.24 -4.97
CA PHE A 116 15.95 1.16 -5.13
C PHE A 116 14.46 1.36 -4.88
N ALA A 117 13.58 0.50 -5.38
CA ALA A 117 12.14 0.55 -5.10
C ALA A 117 11.84 0.51 -3.60
N VAL A 118 12.55 -0.33 -2.83
CA VAL A 118 12.41 -0.38 -1.36
C VAL A 118 12.89 0.93 -0.72
N GLY A 119 14.10 1.39 -1.05
CA GLY A 119 14.63 2.64 -0.50
C GLY A 119 13.76 3.85 -0.84
N PHE A 120 13.30 3.92 -2.08
CA PHE A 120 12.38 4.95 -2.56
C PHE A 120 11.04 4.87 -1.83
N GLY A 121 10.46 3.67 -1.65
CA GLY A 121 9.23 3.48 -0.88
C GLY A 121 9.34 3.92 0.58
N VAL A 122 10.47 3.65 1.24
CA VAL A 122 10.74 4.15 2.60
C VAL A 122 10.82 5.68 2.62
N LEU A 123 11.54 6.29 1.67
CA LEU A 123 11.61 7.75 1.56
C LEU A 123 10.24 8.38 1.28
N THR A 124 9.44 7.77 0.40
CA THR A 124 8.06 8.19 0.13
C THR A 124 7.18 8.02 1.37
N THR A 125 7.38 6.97 2.16
CA THR A 125 6.68 6.76 3.44
C THR A 125 6.95 7.91 4.40
N MET A 126 8.23 8.25 4.60
CA MET A 126 8.62 9.37 5.46
C MET A 126 8.05 10.71 4.96
N ALA A 127 8.07 10.92 3.64
CA ALA A 127 7.49 12.13 3.04
C ALA A 127 5.97 12.21 3.22
N LEU A 128 5.27 11.08 3.08
CA LEU A 128 3.83 11.01 3.33
C LEU A 128 3.50 11.20 4.81
N GLU A 129 4.30 10.68 5.74
CA GLU A 129 4.12 10.96 7.16
C GLU A 129 4.29 12.44 7.47
N ALA A 130 5.33 13.09 6.93
CA ALA A 130 5.53 14.52 7.11
C ALA A 130 4.32 15.33 6.59
N LEU A 131 3.76 14.95 5.44
CA LEU A 131 2.54 15.56 4.92
C LEU A 131 1.32 15.25 5.80
N TRP A 132 1.25 14.04 6.35
CA TRP A 132 0.19 13.59 7.24
C TRP A 132 0.17 14.41 8.52
N ILE A 133 1.32 14.66 9.12
CA ILE A 133 1.50 15.55 10.28
C ILE A 133 0.98 16.97 9.98
N VAL A 134 1.30 17.51 8.80
CA VAL A 134 0.77 18.83 8.39
C VAL A 134 -0.76 18.79 8.26
N ALA A 135 -1.32 17.71 7.72
CA ALA A 135 -2.76 17.53 7.62
C ALA A 135 -3.43 17.40 9.00
N GLN A 136 -2.80 16.69 9.94
CA GLN A 136 -3.23 16.61 11.35
C GLN A 136 -3.20 18.00 12.00
N PHE A 137 -2.13 18.77 11.83
CA PHE A 137 -2.02 20.13 12.36
C PHE A 137 -3.18 21.03 11.90
N TYR A 138 -3.50 21.02 10.61
CA TYR A 138 -4.64 21.80 10.09
C TYR A 138 -5.99 21.24 10.54
N SER A 139 -6.11 19.92 10.69
CA SER A 139 -7.29 19.29 11.27
C SER A 139 -7.51 19.77 12.72
N ASP A 140 -6.47 19.78 13.55
CA ASP A 140 -6.57 20.25 14.94
C ASP A 140 -6.95 21.73 14.98
N ARG A 141 -6.42 22.53 14.04
CA ARG A 141 -6.71 23.96 13.93
C ARG A 141 -8.14 24.28 13.50
N TRP A 142 -8.72 23.51 12.58
CA TRP A 142 -9.97 23.86 11.89
C TRP A 142 -11.16 22.95 12.23
N LEU A 143 -10.90 21.68 12.54
CA LEU A 143 -11.91 20.67 12.86
C LEU A 143 -12.00 20.37 14.37
N GLY A 144 -11.10 20.95 15.18
CA GLY A 144 -11.08 20.76 16.63
C GLY A 144 -10.66 19.35 17.04
N THR A 145 -9.86 18.67 16.20
CA THR A 145 -9.23 17.40 16.56
C THR A 145 -8.06 17.62 17.52
N GLU A 146 -7.62 16.54 18.16
CA GLU A 146 -6.47 16.53 19.06
C GLU A 146 -5.51 15.41 18.63
N PHE A 147 -5.04 15.46 17.38
CA PHE A 147 -4.09 14.47 16.86
C PHE A 147 -2.66 14.73 17.35
N LEU A 148 -2.26 15.99 17.45
CA LEU A 148 -0.90 16.38 17.83
C LEU A 148 -0.90 16.92 19.27
N SER A 149 -0.34 16.14 20.20
CA SER A 149 -0.29 16.54 21.61
C SER A 149 1.06 17.16 22.00
N THR A 150 2.17 16.54 21.60
CA THR A 150 3.53 16.97 21.98
C THR A 150 4.54 16.86 20.84
N GLN A 151 5.62 17.64 20.95
CA GLN A 151 6.74 17.55 20.00
C GLN A 151 7.45 16.19 20.07
N THR A 152 7.53 15.57 21.26
CA THR A 152 8.22 14.28 21.44
C THR A 152 7.47 13.15 20.76
N GLU A 153 6.15 13.08 20.95
CA GLU A 153 5.28 12.11 20.26
C GLU A 153 5.44 12.22 18.74
N LEU A 154 5.47 13.45 18.22
CA LEU A 154 5.72 13.72 16.81
C LEU A 154 7.07 13.20 16.29
N GLN A 155 8.12 13.34 17.10
CA GLN A 155 9.44 12.83 16.76
C GLN A 155 9.48 11.29 16.79
N GLU A 156 8.75 10.70 17.74
CA GLU A 156 8.58 9.25 17.85
C GLU A 156 7.79 8.69 16.66
N ASP A 157 6.73 9.36 16.21
CA ASP A 157 5.95 9.00 15.01
C ASP A 157 6.85 8.86 13.77
N ILE A 158 7.71 9.85 13.53
CA ILE A 158 8.65 9.83 12.39
C ILE A 158 9.64 8.66 12.51
N VAL A 159 10.10 8.32 13.72
CA VAL A 159 11.00 7.18 13.93
C VAL A 159 10.25 5.87 13.70
N LEU A 160 9.06 5.72 14.29
CA LEU A 160 8.24 4.52 14.20
C LEU A 160 7.75 4.27 12.78
N VAL A 161 7.27 5.30 12.07
CA VAL A 161 6.86 5.16 10.67
C VAL A 161 8.02 4.76 9.78
N THR A 162 9.24 5.24 10.07
CA THR A 162 10.43 4.88 9.30
C THR A 162 10.73 3.39 9.47
N LEU A 163 10.69 2.90 10.72
CA LEU A 163 10.86 1.48 11.02
C LEU A 163 9.76 0.62 10.37
N VAL A 164 8.51 1.06 10.42
CA VAL A 164 7.37 0.41 9.76
C VAL A 164 7.55 0.41 8.24
N GLY A 165 8.01 1.51 7.65
CA GLY A 165 8.32 1.61 6.23
C GLY A 165 9.36 0.58 5.80
N PHE A 166 10.43 0.39 6.59
CA PHE A 166 11.40 -0.68 6.35
C PHE A 166 10.78 -2.07 6.49
N ALA A 167 9.94 -2.30 7.50
CA ALA A 167 9.28 -3.59 7.71
C ALA A 167 8.34 -3.95 6.54
N VAL A 168 7.47 -3.01 6.12
CA VAL A 168 6.58 -3.17 4.97
C VAL A 168 7.39 -3.35 3.69
N GLY A 169 8.45 -2.56 3.51
CA GLY A 169 9.36 -2.68 2.37
C GLY A 169 10.08 -4.04 2.32
N ALA A 170 10.44 -4.61 3.46
CA ALA A 170 11.04 -5.94 3.55
C ALA A 170 10.04 -7.04 3.19
N VAL A 171 8.80 -6.96 3.68
CA VAL A 171 7.72 -7.88 3.30
C VAL A 171 7.48 -7.84 1.79
N PHE A 172 7.44 -6.63 1.24
CA PHE A 172 7.27 -6.39 -0.19
C PHE A 172 8.45 -6.92 -1.03
N TYR A 173 9.68 -6.67 -0.58
CA TYR A 173 10.89 -7.20 -1.20
C TYR A 173 10.87 -8.73 -1.24
N TRP A 174 10.55 -9.37 -0.11
CA TRP A 174 10.46 -10.82 0.01
C TRP A 174 9.37 -11.41 -0.88
N TYR A 175 8.22 -10.75 -0.97
CA TYR A 175 7.12 -11.20 -1.83
C TYR A 175 7.54 -11.24 -3.30
N PHE A 176 8.14 -10.15 -3.81
CA PHE A 176 8.61 -10.14 -5.20
C PHE A 176 9.78 -11.09 -5.45
N ASP A 177 10.59 -11.41 -4.44
CA ASP A 177 11.65 -12.41 -4.57
C ASP A 177 11.10 -13.81 -4.79
N ARG A 178 9.95 -14.09 -4.19
CA ARG A 178 9.37 -15.41 -4.19
C ARG A 178 8.35 -15.65 -5.31
N PHE A 179 7.69 -14.59 -5.79
CA PHE A 179 6.53 -14.69 -6.70
C PHE A 179 6.72 -14.01 -8.05
N ASP A 180 7.94 -13.60 -8.42
CA ASP A 180 8.27 -13.09 -9.76
C ASP A 180 9.11 -14.10 -10.58
N PRO A 181 8.49 -15.16 -11.15
CA PRO A 181 9.17 -16.18 -11.95
C PRO A 181 9.47 -15.74 -13.40
N ALA A 182 9.37 -14.44 -13.73
CA ALA A 182 9.66 -13.98 -15.09
C ALA A 182 11.17 -14.10 -15.45
N GLU A 183 12.06 -14.10 -14.45
CA GLU A 183 13.51 -14.22 -14.68
C GLU A 183 13.98 -15.65 -15.03
N THR A 184 13.27 -16.69 -14.54
CA THR A 184 13.66 -18.09 -14.80
C THR A 184 13.31 -18.54 -16.21
N VAL A 185 12.24 -18.01 -16.82
CA VAL A 185 11.87 -18.30 -18.21
C VAL A 185 12.82 -17.62 -19.21
N ARG A 186 13.26 -16.38 -18.93
CA ARG A 186 14.19 -15.65 -19.81
C ARG A 186 15.60 -16.25 -19.81
N ARG A 187 16.06 -16.81 -18.69
CA ARG A 187 17.33 -17.57 -18.62
C ARG A 187 17.27 -18.92 -19.34
N SER A 188 16.11 -19.58 -19.37
CA SER A 188 15.94 -20.85 -20.09
C SER A 188 15.89 -20.67 -21.61
N GLY A 189 15.44 -19.52 -22.13
CA GLY A 189 15.41 -19.22 -23.57
C GLY A 189 16.79 -18.95 -24.18
N ASN A 190 17.70 -18.31 -23.43
CA ASN A 190 19.05 -17.98 -23.92
C ASN A 190 20.04 -19.16 -23.87
N GLY A 191 19.67 -20.30 -23.28
CA GLY A 191 20.53 -21.48 -23.19
C GLY A 191 20.40 -22.48 -24.34
N VAL A 192 19.43 -22.28 -25.25
CA VAL A 192 19.11 -23.25 -26.31
C VAL A 192 19.72 -22.88 -27.66
N ASP A 193 20.20 -21.64 -27.83
CA ASP A 193 20.66 -21.12 -29.14
C ASP A 193 22.18 -21.21 -29.35
N SER A 194 22.86 -22.16 -28.70
CA SER A 194 24.32 -22.33 -28.79
C SER A 194 24.76 -23.79 -28.94
N ARG A 195 24.14 -24.52 -29.89
CA ARG A 195 24.68 -25.78 -30.42
C ARG A 195 24.49 -25.90 -31.91
#